data_AF-A0A7D4B8E1-F1
#
_entry.id   AF-A0A7D4B8E1-F1
#
_cell.length_a   1.000
_cell.length_b   1.000
_cell.length_c   1.000
_cell.angle_alpha   90.00
_cell.angle_beta   90.00
_cell.angle_gamma   90.00
#
_symmetry.space_group_name_H-M   'P 1'
#
loop_
_entity.id
_entity.type
_entity.pdbx_description
1 polymer ?
#
loop_
_entity_poly.entity_id
_entity_poly.type
_entity_poly.pdbx_seq_one_letter_code
_entity_poly.pdbx_strand_id
1 'polypeptide(L)'
;MAKRQISAAIIASIAFVSVPMAPLHAESLDELDAISDRSVNEEAALDDARALAETGALLEAIATLERMLAENPKSREGRLLHALYLCKVDDRRGGLVEIDKLKSKEFGKKLLKEARGLCEAQPQAEG
;
A
#
# COMPACT_ATOMS: atom_id res chain seq x y z
N MET A 1 -19.27 62.11 -2.20
CA MET A 1 -20.04 61.15 -1.39
C MET A 1 -21.28 60.73 -2.17
N ALA A 2 -21.39 59.46 -2.59
CA ALA A 2 -22.64 58.86 -3.06
C ALA A 2 -22.56 57.33 -2.89
N LYS A 3 -23.60 56.77 -2.26
CA LYS A 3 -23.68 55.41 -1.70
C LYS A 3 -23.65 54.32 -2.79
N ARG A 4 -22.79 53.31 -2.62
CA ARG A 4 -22.90 52.03 -3.35
C ARG A 4 -24.03 51.21 -2.74
N GLN A 5 -25.06 50.94 -3.54
CA GLN A 5 -26.14 50.03 -3.19
C GLN A 5 -25.65 48.59 -3.35
N ILE A 6 -25.87 47.78 -2.31
CA ILE A 6 -25.61 46.34 -2.30
C ILE A 6 -26.93 45.68 -2.72
N SER A 7 -27.01 45.20 -3.95
CA SER A 7 -28.14 44.40 -4.41
C SER A 7 -27.85 42.91 -4.23
N ALA A 8 -28.53 42.37 -3.23
CA ALA A 8 -29.04 41.02 -3.02
C ALA A 8 -28.65 39.90 -4.01
N ALA A 9 -28.04 38.86 -3.42
CA ALA A 9 -28.50 37.46 -3.42
C ALA A 9 -28.92 36.81 -4.75
N ILE A 10 -28.07 35.92 -5.26
CA ILE A 10 -28.51 34.68 -5.91
C ILE A 10 -27.75 33.53 -5.26
N ILE A 11 -28.41 32.90 -4.29
CA ILE A 11 -27.97 31.65 -3.65
C ILE A 11 -28.31 30.55 -4.66
N ALA A 12 -27.30 30.03 -5.37
CA ALA A 12 -27.46 28.85 -6.21
C ALA A 12 -27.31 27.61 -5.34
N SER A 13 -28.41 26.87 -5.25
CA SER A 13 -28.63 25.66 -4.47
C SER A 13 -27.57 24.58 -4.70
N ILE A 14 -26.78 24.29 -3.67
CA ILE A 14 -26.00 23.05 -3.58
C ILE A 14 -26.99 21.94 -3.24
N ALA A 15 -27.30 21.09 -4.22
CA ALA A 15 -27.97 19.82 -3.98
C ALA A 15 -27.03 18.94 -3.14
N PHE A 16 -27.28 18.90 -1.83
CA PHE A 16 -26.66 17.93 -0.93
C PHE A 16 -27.14 16.53 -1.35
N VAL A 17 -26.30 15.83 -2.10
CA VAL A 17 -26.44 14.38 -2.27
C VAL A 17 -26.13 13.78 -0.91
N SER A 18 -27.15 13.26 -0.24
CA SER A 18 -27.05 12.53 1.01
C SER A 18 -26.28 11.24 0.77
N VAL A 19 -24.95 11.31 0.82
CA VAL A 19 -24.11 10.10 0.91
C VAL A 19 -24.45 9.46 2.25
N PRO A 20 -24.89 8.19 2.31
CA PRO A 20 -25.01 7.51 3.58
C PRO A 20 -23.63 7.48 4.23
N MET A 21 -23.45 8.25 5.31
CA MET A 21 -22.29 8.13 6.16
C MET A 21 -22.34 6.73 6.77
N ALA A 22 -21.50 5.83 6.28
CA ALA A 22 -21.23 4.61 7.02
C ALA A 22 -20.77 5.02 8.43
N PRO A 23 -21.20 4.30 9.49
CA PRO A 23 -20.67 4.56 10.81
C PRO A 23 -19.15 4.44 10.76
N LEU A 24 -18.43 5.52 11.08
CA LEU A 24 -17.02 5.42 11.41
C LEU A 24 -16.92 4.61 12.71
N HIS A 25 -16.75 3.30 12.58
CA HIS A 25 -16.27 2.50 13.69
C HIS A 25 -14.81 2.88 13.90
N ALA A 26 -14.52 3.60 14.99
CA ALA A 26 -13.17 3.66 15.50
C ALA A 26 -12.78 2.23 15.90
N GLU A 27 -11.73 1.67 15.28
CA GLU A 27 -11.13 0.42 15.75
C GLU A 27 -10.81 0.56 17.26
N SER A 28 -11.11 -0.47 18.03
CA SER A 28 -10.79 -0.44 19.46
C SER A 28 -9.27 -0.48 19.67
N LEU A 29 -8.77 0.08 20.76
CA LEU A 29 -7.34 -0.02 21.08
C LEU A 29 -6.88 -1.48 21.18
N ASP A 30 -7.72 -2.36 21.72
CA ASP A 30 -7.44 -3.80 21.81
C ASP A 30 -7.31 -4.45 20.42
N GLU A 31 -8.10 -4.00 19.43
CA GLU A 31 -8.03 -4.47 18.05
C GLU A 31 -6.77 -3.98 17.35
N LEU A 32 -6.39 -2.71 17.58
CA LEU A 32 -5.13 -2.15 17.09
C LEU A 32 -3.91 -2.84 17.72
N ASP A 33 -3.96 -3.18 19.01
CA ASP A 33 -2.91 -3.94 19.70
C ASP A 33 -2.81 -5.36 19.14
N ALA A 34 -3.94 -6.03 18.90
CA ALA A 34 -3.93 -7.35 18.27
C ALA A 34 -3.35 -7.30 16.84
N ILE A 35 -3.66 -6.28 16.03
CA ILE A 35 -3.05 -6.08 14.71
C ILE A 35 -1.53 -5.83 14.85
N SER A 36 -1.14 -5.00 15.81
CA SER A 36 0.25 -4.68 16.15
C SER A 36 1.05 -5.95 16.52
N ASP A 37 0.49 -6.83 17.34
CA ASP A 37 1.13 -8.08 17.76
C ASP A 37 1.19 -9.12 16.65
N ARG A 38 0.14 -9.22 15.80
CA ARG A 38 0.17 -10.13 14.64
C ARG A 38 1.23 -9.72 13.62
N SER A 39 1.39 -8.42 13.38
CA SER A 39 2.33 -7.90 12.38
C SER A 39 3.81 -8.15 12.70
N VAL A 40 4.16 -8.57 13.93
CA VAL A 40 5.54 -8.96 14.28
C VAL A 40 5.80 -10.47 14.14
N ASN A 41 4.75 -11.28 13.99
CA ASN A 41 4.87 -12.70 13.65
C ASN A 41 5.07 -12.84 12.13
N GLU A 42 6.20 -13.43 11.72
CA GLU A 42 6.55 -13.52 10.30
C GLU A 42 5.49 -14.25 9.45
N GLU A 43 5.00 -15.41 9.91
CA GLU A 43 4.03 -16.22 9.16
C GLU A 43 2.69 -15.49 9.02
N ALA A 44 2.15 -14.98 10.14
CA ALA A 44 0.87 -14.26 10.13
C ALA A 44 0.94 -12.99 9.27
N ALA A 45 2.03 -12.22 9.38
CA ALA A 45 2.20 -11.00 8.59
C ALA A 45 2.36 -11.26 7.09
N LEU A 46 3.00 -12.38 6.69
CA LEU A 46 3.09 -12.79 5.30
C LEU A 46 1.71 -13.15 4.73
N ASP A 47 0.88 -13.87 5.51
CA ASP A 47 -0.47 -14.24 5.11
C ASP A 47 -1.38 -13.01 5.02
N ASP A 48 -1.34 -12.13 6.02
CA ASP A 48 -2.07 -10.87 6.02
C ASP A 48 -1.68 -9.98 4.82
N ALA A 49 -0.39 -9.85 4.53
CA ALA A 49 0.08 -9.07 3.39
C ALA A 49 -0.41 -9.64 2.04
N ARG A 50 -0.46 -10.96 1.89
CA ARG A 50 -1.01 -11.59 0.68
C ARG A 50 -2.51 -11.35 0.57
N ALA A 51 -3.27 -11.54 1.65
CA ALA A 51 -4.71 -11.30 1.67
C ALA A 51 -5.04 -9.84 1.32
N LEU A 52 -4.31 -8.88 1.89
CA LEU A 52 -4.45 -7.46 1.55
C LEU A 52 -4.15 -7.21 0.07
N ALA A 53 -3.05 -7.74 -0.46
CA ALA A 53 -2.71 -7.60 -1.87
C ALA A 53 -3.74 -8.23 -2.82
N GLU A 54 -4.37 -9.35 -2.45
CA GLU A 54 -5.44 -10.00 -3.21
C GLU A 54 -6.71 -9.14 -3.30
N THR A 55 -6.98 -8.33 -2.27
CA THR A 55 -8.09 -7.36 -2.26
C THR A 55 -7.75 -6.02 -2.94
N GLY A 56 -6.52 -5.85 -3.44
CA GLY A 56 -6.04 -4.61 -4.05
C GLY A 56 -5.49 -3.59 -3.05
N ALA A 57 -5.49 -3.89 -1.75
CA ALA A 57 -4.94 -3.06 -0.66
C ALA A 57 -3.40 -3.17 -0.61
N LEU A 58 -2.73 -2.76 -1.70
CA LEU A 58 -1.28 -2.94 -1.86
C LEU A 58 -0.46 -2.08 -0.89
N LEU A 59 -0.94 -0.89 -0.50
CA LEU A 59 -0.21 -0.02 0.43
C LEU A 59 -0.24 -0.59 1.85
N GLU A 60 -1.37 -1.16 2.25
CA GLU A 60 -1.57 -1.85 3.52
C GLU A 60 -0.74 -3.14 3.56
N ALA A 61 -0.67 -3.88 2.44
CA ALA A 61 0.20 -5.04 2.30
C ALA A 61 1.69 -4.66 2.47
N ILE A 62 2.11 -3.55 1.85
CA ILE A 62 3.48 -3.03 1.99
C ILE A 62 3.76 -2.64 3.44
N ALA A 63 2.89 -1.86 4.08
CA ALA A 63 3.07 -1.43 5.47
C ALA A 63 3.16 -2.63 6.44
N THR A 64 2.34 -3.67 6.22
CA THR A 64 2.40 -4.93 6.97
C THR A 64 3.77 -5.60 6.83
N LEU A 65 4.30 -5.68 5.60
CA LEU A 65 5.61 -6.28 5.33
C LEU A 65 6.77 -5.44 5.89
N GLU A 66 6.69 -4.11 5.82
CA GLU A 66 7.72 -3.22 6.37
C GLU A 66 7.85 -3.39 7.88
N ARG A 67 6.71 -3.45 8.59
CA ARG A 67 6.69 -3.71 10.02
C ARG A 67 7.23 -5.11 10.35
N MET A 68 6.79 -6.13 9.63
CA MET A 68 7.32 -7.49 9.81
C MET A 68 8.84 -7.55 9.56
N LEU A 69 9.35 -6.88 8.52
CA LEU A 69 10.77 -6.86 8.17
C LEU A 69 11.62 -6.06 9.16
N ALA A 70 11.02 -5.11 9.89
CA ALA A 70 11.70 -4.42 10.97
C ALA A 70 12.07 -5.40 12.11
N GLU A 71 11.15 -6.31 12.45
CA GLU A 71 11.37 -7.33 13.48
C GLU A 71 12.08 -8.59 12.94
N ASN A 72 11.84 -8.93 11.68
CA ASN A 72 12.34 -10.14 11.01
C ASN A 72 13.19 -9.77 9.77
N PRO A 73 14.32 -9.05 9.92
CA PRO A 73 15.08 -8.51 8.78
C PRO A 73 15.69 -9.57 7.86
N LYS A 74 15.72 -10.83 8.31
CA LYS A 74 16.22 -11.98 7.55
C LYS A 74 15.11 -12.72 6.79
N SER A 75 13.86 -12.30 6.89
CA SER A 75 12.76 -12.88 6.10
C SER A 75 13.02 -12.67 4.62
N ARG A 76 13.40 -13.75 3.94
CA ARG A 76 13.71 -13.74 2.51
C ARG A 76 12.43 -13.62 1.69
N GLU A 77 11.41 -14.36 2.10
CA GLU A 77 10.09 -14.34 1.48
C GLU A 77 9.42 -12.98 1.66
N GLY A 78 9.45 -12.43 2.87
CA GLY A 78 8.93 -11.09 3.15
C GLY A 78 9.58 -10.03 2.28
N ARG A 79 10.91 -10.10 2.13
CA ARG A 79 11.65 -9.18 1.27
C ARG A 79 11.29 -9.33 -0.22
N LEU A 80 11.08 -10.56 -0.69
CA LEU A 80 10.64 -10.79 -2.06
C LEU A 80 9.23 -10.21 -2.29
N LEU A 81 8.27 -10.49 -1.42
CA LEU A 81 6.91 -9.94 -1.54
C LEU A 81 6.92 -8.41 -1.48
N HIS A 82 7.68 -7.84 -0.56
CA HIS A 82 7.81 -6.39 -0.42
C HIS A 82 8.31 -5.76 -1.72
N ALA A 83 9.36 -6.34 -2.32
CA ALA A 83 9.87 -5.87 -3.59
C ALA A 83 8.83 -5.92 -4.72
N LEU A 84 8.08 -7.03 -4.81
CA LEU A 84 7.05 -7.21 -5.83
C LEU A 84 5.91 -6.20 -5.68
N TYR A 85 5.49 -5.93 -4.45
CA TYR A 85 4.40 -4.99 -4.17
C TYR A 85 4.83 -3.54 -4.40
N LEU A 86 6.06 -3.16 -4.04
CA LEU A 86 6.63 -1.86 -4.40
C LEU A 86 6.59 -1.62 -5.92
N CYS A 87 6.96 -2.62 -6.72
CA CYS A 87 6.93 -2.51 -8.17
C CYS A 87 5.49 -2.41 -8.73
N LYS A 88 4.50 -3.05 -8.08
CA LYS A 88 3.08 -2.93 -8.47
C LYS A 88 2.51 -1.52 -8.22
N VAL A 89 3.01 -0.81 -7.21
CA VAL A 89 2.59 0.58 -6.90
C VAL A 89 3.49 1.64 -7.56
N ASP A 90 4.25 1.24 -8.60
CA ASP A 90 5.19 2.08 -9.35
C ASP A 90 6.40 2.61 -8.55
N ASP A 91 6.65 2.12 -7.33
CA ASP A 91 7.94 2.30 -6.65
C ASP A 91 8.97 1.28 -7.15
N ARG A 92 9.35 1.45 -8.42
CA ARG A 92 10.31 0.59 -9.11
C ARG A 92 11.68 0.63 -8.44
N ARG A 93 12.09 1.82 -7.99
CA ARG A 93 13.41 2.00 -7.36
C ARG A 93 13.48 1.28 -6.03
N GLY A 94 12.45 1.42 -5.20
CA GLY A 94 12.33 0.68 -3.95
C GLY A 94 12.35 -0.83 -4.18
N GLY A 95 11.52 -1.33 -5.10
CA GLY A 95 11.47 -2.76 -5.37
C GLY A 95 12.78 -3.34 -5.93
N LEU A 96 13.49 -2.61 -6.81
CA LEU A 96 14.81 -3.02 -7.29
C LEU A 96 15.85 -3.09 -6.16
N VAL A 97 15.85 -2.11 -5.23
CA VAL A 97 16.72 -2.12 -4.05
C VAL A 97 16.47 -3.35 -3.18
N GLU A 98 15.21 -3.77 -3.02
CA GLU A 98 14.88 -4.97 -2.24
C GLU A 98 15.28 -6.26 -2.97
N ILE A 99 15.13 -6.33 -4.29
CA ILE A 99 15.60 -7.46 -5.11
C ILE A 99 17.11 -7.62 -5.03
N ASP A 100 17.87 -6.51 -5.04
CA ASP A 100 19.34 -6.53 -4.97
C ASP A 100 19.87 -7.14 -3.66
N LYS A 101 19.05 -7.18 -2.60
CA LYS A 101 19.39 -7.81 -1.32
C LYS A 101 19.14 -9.33 -1.32
N LEU A 102 18.42 -9.87 -2.31
CA LEU A 102 18.10 -11.29 -2.42
C LEU A 102 19.22 -12.07 -3.11
N LYS A 103 19.47 -13.31 -2.66
CA LYS A 103 20.56 -14.14 -3.20
C LYS A 103 20.00 -15.18 -4.17
N SER A 104 20.63 -15.28 -5.35
CA SER A 104 20.22 -16.25 -6.38
C SER A 104 20.33 -17.70 -5.94
N LYS A 105 21.13 -18.02 -4.92
CA LYS A 105 21.23 -19.37 -4.35
C LYS A 105 19.95 -19.80 -3.61
N GLU A 106 19.10 -18.85 -3.23
CA GLU A 106 17.90 -19.08 -2.41
C GLU A 106 16.66 -19.14 -3.28
N PHE A 107 16.57 -18.25 -4.27
CA PHE A 107 15.40 -18.13 -5.15
C PHE A 107 15.62 -18.63 -6.58
N GLY A 108 16.87 -18.91 -6.95
CA GLY A 108 17.24 -19.18 -8.34
C GLY A 108 17.35 -17.90 -9.18
N LYS A 109 18.23 -17.94 -10.19
CA LYS A 109 18.44 -16.80 -11.10
C LYS A 109 17.21 -16.45 -11.93
N LYS A 110 16.41 -17.46 -12.30
CA LYS A 110 15.20 -17.29 -13.12
C LYS A 110 14.17 -16.44 -12.37
N LEU A 111 13.84 -16.81 -11.13
CA LEU A 111 12.86 -16.08 -10.33
C LEU A 111 13.29 -14.64 -10.07
N LEU A 112 14.54 -14.41 -9.68
CA LEU A 112 15.02 -13.04 -9.43
C LEU A 112 15.04 -12.18 -10.70
N LYS A 113 15.28 -12.80 -11.87
CA LYS A 113 15.17 -12.11 -13.16
C LYS A 113 13.71 -11.74 -13.47
N GLU A 114 12.77 -12.64 -13.21
CA GLU A 114 11.34 -12.37 -13.39
C GLU A 114 10.85 -11.27 -12.46
N ALA A 115 11.22 -11.33 -11.17
CA ALA A 115 10.90 -10.29 -10.19
C ALA A 115 11.44 -8.92 -10.62
N ARG A 116 12.69 -8.86 -11.10
CA ARG A 116 13.28 -7.63 -11.65
C ARG A 116 12.51 -7.11 -12.86
N GLY A 117 12.10 -8.00 -13.76
CA GLY A 117 11.33 -7.66 -14.95
C GLY A 117 9.99 -6.98 -14.62
N LEU A 118 9.36 -7.30 -13.50
CA LEU A 118 8.12 -6.63 -13.06
C LEU A 118 8.34 -5.15 -12.72
N CYS A 119 9.51 -4.79 -12.21
CA CYS A 119 9.88 -3.42 -11.87
C CYS A 119 10.35 -2.62 -13.11
N GLU A 120 10.95 -3.31 -14.08
CA GLU A 120 11.52 -2.72 -15.29
C GLU A 120 10.53 -2.61 -16.44
N ALA A 121 9.41 -3.36 -16.39
CA ALA A 121 8.36 -3.26 -17.40
C ALA A 121 7.85 -1.81 -17.49
N GLN A 122 8.06 -1.16 -18.64
CA GLN A 122 7.55 0.18 -18.87
C GLN A 122 6.02 0.18 -18.81
N PRO A 123 5.38 1.26 -18.31
CA PRO A 123 3.97 1.47 -18.63
C PRO A 123 3.89 1.51 -20.16
N GLN A 124 3.01 0.72 -20.75
CA GLN A 124 2.66 0.97 -22.15
C GLN A 124 2.18 2.42 -22.20
N ALA A 125 2.91 3.26 -22.93
CA ALA A 125 2.50 4.63 -23.16
C ALA A 125 1.10 4.57 -23.76
N GLU A 126 0.09 4.98 -22.98
CA GLU A 126 -1.24 5.25 -23.50
C GLU A 126 -1.06 6.40 -24.50
N GLY A 127 -1.14 6.05 -25.78
CA GLY A 127 -1.15 7.00 -26.91
C GLY A 127 -2.53 7.57 -27.14
#